data_AF-A0A2K5YN93-F1
#
_entry.id   AF-A0A2K5YN93-F1
#
_cell.length_a   1.000
_cell.length_b   1.000
_cell.length_c   1.000
_cell.angle_alpha   90.00
_cell.angle_beta   90.00
_cell.angle_gamma   90.00
#
_symmetry.space_group_name_H-M   'P 1'
#
loop_
_entity.id
_entity.type
_entity.pdbx_description
1 polymer ?
#
loop_
_entity_poly.entity_id
_entity_poly.type
_entity_poly.pdbx_seq_one_letter_code
_entity_poly.pdbx_strand_id
1 'polypeptide(L)'
;MASRTLLLLLSGTLALTETWAGECGIQREMASAKRRPGEPRQEEGRAGLSLSSPPGSHSMRYFSTAVSRPGRGEPRFISVGYVDDTQFVRFDSDAASPRMEPRAPWVEQERPEYWEEETRNTKAHAQTDRVNLRTLLRHCNQSEAGDTPKMARITSH
;
A
#
# COMPACT_ATOMS: atom_id res chain seq x y z
N MET A 1 -35.59 -17.25 12.60
CA MET A 1 -34.59 -16.16 12.67
C MET A 1 -33.49 -16.49 11.67
N ALA A 2 -33.17 -15.49 10.83
CA ALA A 2 -32.23 -15.40 9.69
C ALA A 2 -31.37 -16.65 9.35
N SER A 3 -31.53 -17.30 8.18
CA SER A 3 -31.03 -16.90 6.83
C SER A 3 -29.51 -16.69 6.78
N ARG A 4 -28.73 -17.26 5.85
CA ARG A 4 -28.99 -18.03 4.62
C ARG A 4 -27.61 -18.45 4.05
N THR A 5 -27.53 -19.71 3.65
CA THR A 5 -27.06 -20.18 2.33
C THR A 5 -25.62 -19.89 1.85
N LEU A 6 -24.89 -21.02 1.80
CA LEU A 6 -23.77 -21.43 0.95
C LEU A 6 -23.61 -20.83 -0.47
N LEU A 7 -22.32 -20.79 -0.86
CA LEU A 7 -21.69 -20.95 -2.18
C LEU A 7 -21.90 -19.90 -3.29
N LEU A 8 -20.79 -19.61 -4.00
CA LEU A 8 -20.55 -19.74 -5.46
C LEU A 8 -19.35 -18.84 -5.84
N LEU A 9 -18.14 -19.39 -6.02
CA LEU A 9 -17.54 -19.95 -7.24
C LEU A 9 -17.07 -18.93 -8.30
N LEU A 10 -15.73 -18.88 -8.45
CA LEU A 10 -14.94 -18.91 -9.69
C LEU A 10 -15.19 -17.88 -10.81
N SER A 11 -14.28 -16.91 -10.96
CA SER A 11 -13.65 -16.46 -12.23
C SER A 11 -12.72 -15.27 -11.95
N GLY A 12 -11.52 -15.13 -12.50
CA GLY A 12 -10.96 -15.81 -13.66
C GLY A 12 -9.44 -15.71 -13.77
N THR A 13 -8.93 -16.74 -14.43
CA THR A 13 -7.71 -16.92 -15.23
C THR A 13 -7.20 -15.67 -15.97
N LEU A 14 -5.93 -15.50 -16.36
CA LEU A 14 -4.63 -16.16 -16.16
C LEU A 14 -3.63 -15.35 -17.04
N ALA A 15 -2.39 -15.09 -16.60
CA ALA A 15 -1.16 -15.23 -17.41
C ALA A 15 0.05 -14.47 -16.83
N LEU A 16 1.06 -15.28 -16.44
CA LEU A 16 2.53 -15.09 -16.48
C LEU A 16 3.15 -13.83 -15.86
N THR A 17 4.24 -13.88 -15.09
CA THR A 17 5.07 -14.94 -14.49
C THR A 17 5.99 -14.17 -13.55
N GLU A 18 5.79 -14.25 -12.25
CA GLU A 18 6.87 -14.00 -11.30
C GLU A 18 6.77 -15.03 -10.19
N THR A 19 7.79 -15.88 -10.11
CA THR A 19 7.91 -16.97 -9.16
C THR A 19 8.27 -16.40 -7.80
N TRP A 20 7.30 -16.15 -6.92
CA TRP A 20 7.61 -15.83 -5.52
C TRP A 20 6.63 -16.48 -4.54
N ALA A 21 7.20 -16.86 -3.40
CA ALA A 21 6.57 -17.57 -2.31
C ALA A 21 5.47 -16.73 -1.65
N GLY A 22 4.21 -17.11 -1.91
CA GLY A 22 3.04 -16.86 -1.06
C GLY A 22 2.85 -15.44 -0.52
N GLU A 23 2.35 -14.53 -1.35
CA GLU A 23 1.74 -13.28 -0.87
C GLU A 23 0.27 -13.52 -0.50
N CYS A 24 -0.10 -13.26 0.76
CA CYS A 24 -1.51 -13.07 1.13
C CYS A 24 -1.86 -11.58 1.01
N GLY A 25 -2.27 -11.15 -0.18
CA GLY A 25 -2.73 -9.77 -0.42
C GLY A 25 -4.17 -9.55 0.06
N ILE A 26 -4.39 -8.56 0.93
CA ILE A 26 -5.72 -7.97 1.18
C ILE A 26 -5.65 -6.52 0.68
N GLN A 27 -6.16 -6.28 -0.53
CA GLN A 27 -6.38 -4.93 -1.04
C GLN A 27 -7.74 -4.43 -0.53
N ARG A 28 -7.72 -3.39 0.30
CA ARG A 28 -8.89 -2.81 0.94
C ARG A 28 -9.32 -1.57 0.15
N GLU A 29 -10.25 -1.73 -0.79
CA GLU A 29 -10.83 -0.58 -1.51
C GLU A 29 -12.19 -0.19 -0.90
N MET A 30 -12.30 1.06 -0.46
CA MET A 30 -13.51 1.67 0.07
C MET A 30 -14.36 2.21 -1.08
N ALA A 31 -15.54 1.62 -1.32
CA ALA A 31 -16.48 2.13 -2.30
C ALA A 31 -17.47 3.12 -1.66
N SER A 32 -17.58 4.32 -2.23
CA SER A 32 -18.78 5.16 -2.11
C SER A 32 -19.33 5.48 -3.50
N ALA A 33 -20.66 5.41 -3.59
CA ALA A 33 -21.55 5.98 -4.62
C ALA A 33 -21.78 5.21 -5.97
N LYS A 34 -22.68 4.22 -5.90
CA LYS A 34 -23.96 4.07 -6.64
C LYS A 34 -24.07 4.66 -8.07
N ARG A 35 -24.27 3.80 -9.10
CA ARG A 35 -25.28 3.94 -10.18
C ARG A 35 -25.55 2.61 -10.92
N ARG A 36 -26.77 2.44 -11.44
CA ARG A 36 -27.31 1.23 -12.11
C ARG A 36 -26.97 1.18 -13.62
N PRO A 37 -27.03 0.00 -14.29
CA PRO A 37 -26.62 -0.19 -15.69
C PRO A 37 -27.76 -0.31 -16.72
N GLY A 38 -27.47 0.11 -17.96
CA GLY A 38 -28.19 -0.17 -19.21
C GLY A 38 -27.37 0.31 -20.43
N GLU A 39 -26.95 -0.64 -21.29
CA GLU A 39 -26.05 -0.63 -22.48
C GLU A 39 -26.38 0.34 -23.65
N PRO A 40 -25.59 0.48 -24.77
CA PRO A 40 -24.59 -0.46 -25.33
C PRO A 40 -23.22 0.07 -25.80
N ARG A 41 -22.32 -0.92 -25.93
CA ARG A 41 -21.10 -1.09 -26.75
C ARG A 41 -20.78 -0.02 -27.82
N GLN A 42 -19.58 0.57 -27.71
CA GLN A 42 -18.81 1.05 -28.85
C GLN A 42 -17.30 0.79 -28.62
N GLU A 43 -16.68 0.21 -29.63
CA GLU A 43 -15.27 -0.16 -29.76
C GLU A 43 -14.45 1.05 -30.21
N GLU A 44 -13.36 1.41 -29.51
CA GLU A 44 -12.14 1.94 -30.15
C GLU A 44 -10.99 2.16 -29.15
N GLY A 45 -9.77 1.78 -29.56
CA GLY A 45 -8.55 2.50 -29.19
C GLY A 45 -7.85 2.07 -27.90
N ARG A 46 -6.86 1.19 -28.03
CA ARG A 46 -5.70 1.14 -27.13
C ARG A 46 -5.10 2.55 -26.98
N ALA A 47 -5.27 3.16 -25.82
CA ALA A 47 -4.45 4.28 -25.38
C ALA A 47 -3.97 3.96 -23.97
N GLY A 48 -2.64 3.93 -23.79
CA GLY A 48 -2.02 3.76 -22.49
C GLY A 48 -2.54 4.81 -21.51
N LEU A 49 -2.79 4.38 -20.27
CA LEU A 49 -3.29 5.24 -19.20
C LEU A 49 -2.20 6.24 -18.80
N SER A 50 -2.04 7.33 -19.55
CA SER A 50 -1.42 8.54 -19.04
C SER A 50 -2.45 9.22 -18.14
N LEU A 51 -2.27 9.08 -16.82
CA LEU A 51 -2.92 9.91 -15.80
C LEU A 51 -2.38 11.35 -15.88
N SER A 52 -2.60 12.06 -17.00
CA SER A 52 -2.32 13.49 -17.04
C SER A 52 -3.50 14.22 -16.41
N SER A 53 -3.27 14.82 -15.24
CA SER A 53 -4.24 15.71 -14.60
C SER A 53 -4.59 16.89 -15.54
N PRO A 54 -5.80 17.47 -15.46
CA PRO A 54 -6.17 18.64 -16.24
C PRO A 54 -5.15 19.79 -16.10
N PRO A 55 -4.94 20.61 -17.14
CA PRO A 55 -4.06 21.77 -17.07
C PRO A 55 -4.42 22.66 -15.87
N GLY A 56 -3.43 22.97 -15.02
CA GLY A 56 -3.62 23.78 -13.81
C GLY A 56 -4.12 23.03 -12.57
N SER A 57 -4.21 21.70 -12.60
CA SER A 57 -4.47 20.89 -11.42
C SER A 57 -3.20 20.21 -10.90
N HIS A 58 -3.08 20.15 -9.57
CA HIS A 58 -1.98 19.49 -8.87
C HIS A 58 -2.54 18.34 -8.02
N SER A 59 -1.74 17.30 -7.85
CA SER A 59 -2.09 16.12 -7.08
C SER A 59 -1.05 15.84 -6.00
N MET A 60 -1.49 15.44 -4.81
CA MET A 60 -0.60 15.00 -3.74
C MET A 60 -0.93 13.55 -3.40
N ARG A 61 0.10 12.70 -3.29
CA ARG A 61 -0.03 11.26 -3.02
C ARG A 61 0.99 10.80 -2.00
N TYR A 62 0.57 9.92 -1.10
CA TYR A 62 1.44 9.27 -0.14
C TYR A 62 1.37 7.75 -0.33
N PHE A 63 2.52 7.10 -0.42
CA PHE A 63 2.60 5.65 -0.50
C PHE A 63 3.39 5.14 0.70
N SER A 64 2.80 4.19 1.43
CA SER A 64 3.44 3.49 2.53
C SER A 64 3.58 2.01 2.19
N THR A 65 4.70 1.43 2.59
CA THR A 65 4.97 0.00 2.42
C THR A 65 5.62 -0.53 3.67
N ALA A 66 5.03 -1.60 4.23
CA ALA A 66 5.63 -2.38 5.29
C ALA A 66 5.95 -3.80 4.79
N VAL A 67 7.16 -4.27 5.00
CA VAL A 67 7.62 -5.61 4.57
C VAL A 67 8.21 -6.35 5.77
N SER A 68 7.68 -7.53 6.08
CA SER A 68 8.27 -8.40 7.09
C SER A 68 9.65 -8.91 6.65
N ARG A 69 10.50 -9.32 7.60
CA ARG A 69 11.80 -9.93 7.30
C ARG A 69 11.84 -11.41 7.65
N PRO A 70 12.63 -12.22 6.91
CA PRO A 70 12.88 -13.62 7.29
C PRO A 70 13.41 -13.69 8.73
N GLY A 71 13.03 -14.76 9.44
CA GLY A 71 13.57 -15.00 10.79
C GLY A 71 13.18 -13.94 11.83
N ARG A 72 11.87 -13.72 12.05
CA ARG A 72 11.29 -12.85 13.11
C ARG A 72 11.94 -11.45 13.24
N GLY A 73 12.62 -10.97 12.20
CA GLY A 73 13.23 -9.65 12.18
C GLY A 73 12.15 -8.57 12.22
N GLU A 74 12.53 -7.40 12.72
CA GLU A 74 11.63 -6.25 12.71
C GLU A 74 11.25 -5.90 11.25
N PRO A 75 9.98 -5.67 10.93
CA PRO A 75 9.58 -5.27 9.58
C PRO A 75 10.22 -3.94 9.16
N ARG A 76 10.53 -3.81 7.87
CA ARG A 76 10.93 -2.53 7.28
C ARG A 76 9.68 -1.76 6.89
N PHE A 77 9.64 -0.47 7.20
CA PHE A 77 8.59 0.46 6.79
C PHE A 77 9.19 1.61 5.98
N ILE A 78 8.60 1.90 4.83
CA ILE A 78 8.95 3.04 3.96
C ILE A 78 7.68 3.84 3.71
N SER A 79 7.76 5.16 3.84
CA SER A 79 6.72 6.09 3.39
C SER A 79 7.33 7.10 2.41
N VAL A 80 6.61 7.44 1.34
CA VAL A 80 7.03 8.42 0.33
C VAL A 80 5.87 9.32 -0.04
N GLY A 81 6.13 10.62 -0.16
CA GLY A 81 5.15 11.62 -0.59
C GLY A 81 5.55 12.26 -1.92
N TYR A 82 4.57 12.44 -2.80
CA TYR A 82 4.70 13.09 -4.10
C TYR A 82 3.73 14.26 -4.22
N VAL A 83 4.21 15.37 -4.79
CA VAL A 83 3.36 16.39 -5.43
C VAL A 83 3.59 16.25 -6.92
N ASP A 84 2.53 15.92 -7.64
CA ASP A 84 2.57 15.47 -9.03
C ASP A 84 3.57 14.32 -9.17
N ASP A 85 4.62 14.49 -9.98
CA ASP A 85 5.67 13.50 -10.19
C ASP A 85 6.93 13.76 -9.34
N THR A 86 6.89 14.79 -8.49
CA THR A 86 8.04 15.21 -7.67
C THR A 86 7.92 14.62 -6.27
N GLN A 87 8.84 13.74 -5.91
CA GLN A 87 8.97 13.26 -4.54
C GLN A 87 9.40 14.43 -3.65
N PHE A 88 8.64 14.71 -2.59
CA PHE A 88 8.94 15.80 -1.67
C PHE A 88 9.29 15.34 -0.26
N VAL A 89 8.88 14.13 0.13
CA VAL A 89 9.24 13.54 1.42
C VAL A 89 9.49 12.04 1.34
N ARG A 90 10.34 11.55 2.26
CA ARG A 90 10.61 10.12 2.45
C ARG A 90 10.86 9.80 3.92
N PHE A 91 10.39 8.65 4.36
CA PHE A 91 10.78 8.01 5.61
C PHE A 91 11.24 6.57 5.31
N ASP A 92 12.31 6.12 5.99
CA ASP A 92 12.78 4.73 5.96
C ASP A 92 13.12 4.27 7.38
N SER A 93 12.45 3.21 7.85
CA SER A 93 12.68 2.67 9.20
C SER A 93 14.08 2.09 9.38
N ASP A 94 14.76 1.75 8.28
CA ASP A 94 16.09 1.14 8.29
C ASP A 94 17.23 2.17 8.31
N ALA A 95 16.90 3.46 8.18
CA ALA A 95 17.89 4.51 8.31
C ALA A 95 18.50 4.50 9.71
N ALA A 96 19.78 4.89 9.84
CA ALA A 96 20.46 4.95 11.13
C ALA A 96 19.76 5.89 12.14
N SER A 97 19.13 6.95 11.62
CA SER A 97 18.27 7.87 12.38
C SER A 97 16.96 8.05 11.63
N PRO A 98 15.95 7.17 11.84
CA PRO A 98 14.69 7.23 11.12
C PRO A 98 13.94 8.53 11.44
N ARG A 99 13.76 9.35 10.41
CA ARG A 99 13.03 10.62 10.42
C ARG A 99 12.38 10.87 9.07
N MET A 100 11.40 11.76 9.03
CA MET A 100 10.87 12.26 7.76
C MET A 100 11.93 13.19 7.14
N GLU A 101 12.28 12.92 5.89
CA GLU A 101 13.33 13.65 5.18
C GLU A 101 12.74 14.45 4.01
N PRO A 102 13.13 15.73 3.85
CA PRO A 102 12.81 16.50 2.66
C PRO A 102 13.50 15.91 1.43
N ARG A 103 12.79 15.89 0.30
CA ARG A 103 13.29 15.40 -1.00
C ARG A 103 13.21 16.43 -2.12
N ALA A 104 12.70 17.63 -1.82
CA ALA A 104 12.63 18.75 -2.74
C ALA A 104 12.96 20.08 -2.05
N PRO A 105 13.60 21.05 -2.73
CA PRO A 105 14.06 22.29 -2.09
C PRO A 105 12.95 23.12 -1.44
N TRP A 106 11.75 23.09 -2.01
CA TRP A 106 10.61 23.90 -1.55
C TRP A 106 10.04 23.45 -0.20
N VAL A 107 10.38 22.24 0.28
CA VAL A 107 9.99 21.79 1.64
C VAL A 107 11.06 22.02 2.68
N GLU A 108 12.31 22.26 2.28
CA GLU A 108 13.44 22.35 3.23
C GLU A 108 13.31 23.53 4.19
N GLN A 109 12.55 24.56 3.79
CA GLN A 109 12.27 25.75 4.61
C GLN A 109 11.31 25.49 5.79
N GLU A 110 10.68 24.31 5.85
CA GLU A 110 9.77 23.98 6.94
C GLU A 110 10.50 23.94 8.28
N ARG A 111 9.78 24.36 9.33
CA ARG A 111 10.37 24.49 10.66
C ARG A 111 10.71 23.13 11.29
N PRO A 112 11.69 23.06 12.21
CA PRO A 112 12.04 21.81 12.90
C PRO A 112 10.84 21.13 13.57
N GLU A 113 9.90 21.90 14.13
CA GLU A 113 8.73 21.35 14.82
C GLU A 113 7.81 20.57 13.86
N TYR A 114 7.68 21.03 12.60
CA TYR A 114 6.94 20.32 11.56
C TYR A 114 7.58 18.97 11.26
N TRP A 115 8.91 18.93 11.08
CA TRP A 115 9.63 17.70 10.81
C TRP A 115 9.60 16.70 11.97
N GLU A 116 9.61 17.19 13.21
CA GLU A 116 9.45 16.35 14.40
C GLU A 116 8.05 15.73 14.47
N GLU A 117 7.01 16.50 14.15
CA GLU A 117 5.62 16.03 14.10
C GLU A 117 5.42 14.99 13.00
N GLU A 118 5.86 15.28 11.77
CA GLU A 118 5.78 14.35 10.63
C GLU A 118 6.54 13.05 10.90
N THR A 119 7.71 13.15 11.54
CA THR A 119 8.47 11.99 11.99
C THR A 119 7.70 11.17 13.02
N ARG A 120 7.05 11.81 14.00
CA ARG A 120 6.28 11.14 15.05
C ARG A 120 5.07 10.43 14.46
N ASN A 121 4.32 11.10 13.58
CA ASN A 121 3.16 10.54 12.89
C ASN A 121 3.55 9.31 12.05
N THR A 122 4.63 9.43 11.28
CA THR A 122 5.11 8.33 10.44
C THR A 122 5.60 7.13 11.25
N LYS A 123 6.26 7.36 12.40
CA LYS A 123 6.63 6.29 13.33
C LYS A 123 5.40 5.58 13.93
N ALA A 124 4.31 6.32 14.20
CA ALA A 124 3.05 5.72 14.65
C ALA A 124 2.38 4.86 13.56
N HIS A 125 2.42 5.30 12.30
CA HIS A 125 1.98 4.49 11.15
C HIS A 125 2.81 3.21 10.99
N ALA A 126 4.15 3.33 11.04
CA ALA A 126 5.05 2.18 10.97
C ALA A 126 4.76 1.14 12.07
N GLN A 127 4.49 1.62 13.29
CA GLN A 127 4.14 0.77 14.42
C GLN A 127 2.79 0.04 14.21
N THR A 128 1.81 0.71 13.62
CA THR A 128 0.51 0.10 13.27
C THR A 128 0.69 -1.00 12.23
N ASP A 129 1.43 -0.73 11.17
CA ASP A 129 1.69 -1.71 10.12
C ASP A 129 2.53 -2.89 10.60
N ARG A 130 3.45 -2.68 11.54
CA ARG A 130 4.14 -3.77 12.23
C ARG A 130 3.17 -4.72 12.92
N VAL A 131 2.17 -4.21 13.62
CA VAL A 131 1.14 -5.03 14.29
C VAL A 131 0.28 -5.76 13.26
N ASN A 132 -0.11 -5.07 12.18
CA ASN A 132 -0.88 -5.66 11.09
C ASN A 132 -0.11 -6.80 10.42
N LEU A 133 1.18 -6.61 10.11
CA LEU A 133 2.04 -7.65 9.55
C LEU A 133 2.18 -8.85 10.47
N ARG A 134 2.40 -8.64 11.78
CA ARG A 134 2.47 -9.74 12.76
C ARG A 134 1.17 -10.54 12.81
N THR A 135 0.03 -9.85 12.71
CA THR A 135 -1.30 -10.47 12.67
C THR A 135 -1.50 -11.26 11.38
N LEU A 136 -1.16 -10.68 10.23
CA LEU A 136 -1.22 -11.32 8.92
C LEU A 136 -0.35 -12.57 8.88
N LEU A 137 0.90 -12.49 9.35
CA LEU A 137 1.82 -13.63 9.44
C LEU A 137 1.29 -14.73 10.36
N ARG A 138 0.73 -14.39 11.52
CA ARG A 138 0.10 -15.37 12.42
C ARG A 138 -1.01 -16.12 11.71
N HIS A 139 -1.88 -15.40 10.99
CA HIS A 139 -2.98 -16.02 10.26
C HIS A 139 -2.46 -16.95 9.16
N CYS A 140 -1.49 -16.50 8.36
CA CYS A 140 -0.91 -17.27 7.27
C CYS A 140 -0.16 -18.54 7.73
N ASN A 141 0.44 -18.49 8.93
CA ASN A 141 1.13 -19.64 9.53
C ASN A 141 0.17 -20.64 10.17
N GLN A 142 -1.06 -20.22 10.51
CA GLN A 142 -2.10 -21.12 11.02
C GLN A 142 -2.88 -21.81 9.90
N SER A 143 -3.00 -21.16 8.74
CA SER A 143 -3.80 -21.68 7.63
C SER A 143 -3.08 -22.71 6.76
N GLU A 144 -1.75 -22.84 6.86
CA GLU A 144 -0.98 -23.79 6.05
C GLU A 144 0.16 -24.48 6.83
N ALA A 145 0.23 -25.80 6.70
CA ALA A 145 1.22 -26.65 7.33
C ALA A 145 2.48 -26.79 6.43
N GLY A 146 3.28 -25.72 6.34
CA GLY A 146 4.53 -25.72 5.57
C GLY A 146 5.71 -25.14 6.35
N ASP A 147 6.88 -25.78 6.25
CA ASP A 147 8.10 -25.50 7.03
C ASP A 147 8.89 -24.23 6.61
N THR A 148 8.36 -23.42 5.68
CA THR A 148 9.05 -22.21 5.20
C THR A 148 8.57 -20.94 5.91
N PRO A 149 9.48 -20.10 6.45
CA PRO A 149 9.09 -18.84 7.07
C PRO A 149 8.47 -17.89 6.04
N LYS A 150 7.18 -17.59 6.22
CA LYS A 150 6.40 -16.75 5.31
C LYS A 150 6.73 -15.27 5.45
N MET A 151 6.71 -14.56 4.32
CA MET A 151 6.79 -13.10 4.25
C MET A 151 5.41 -12.49 4.01
N ALA A 152 5.27 -11.24 4.45
CA ALA A 152 4.08 -10.44 4.30
C ALA A 152 4.47 -9.01 3.93
N ARG A 153 3.67 -8.41 3.06
CA ARG A 153 3.78 -7.02 2.65
C ARG A 153 2.42 -6.35 2.80
N ILE A 154 2.43 -5.14 3.34
CA ILE A 154 1.28 -4.22 3.35
C ILE A 154 1.68 -3.01 2.52
N THR A 155 0.80 -2.56 1.63
CA THR A 155 0.99 -1.33 0.85
C THR A 155 -0.27 -0.50 0.95
N SER A 156 -0.09 0.78 1.28
CA SER A 156 -1.15 1.77 1.47
C SER A 156 -0.88 2.96 0.56
N HIS A 157 -1.91 3.52 -0.06
CA HIS A 157 -1.86 4.64 -1.01
C HIS A 157 -2.92 5.70 -0.70
#